data_AF-E9IJA2-F1
#
_entry.id   AF-E9IJA2-F1
#
_cell.length_a   1.000
_cell.length_b   1.000
_cell.length_c   1.000
_cell.angle_alpha   90.00
_cell.angle_beta   90.00
_cell.angle_gamma   90.00
#
_symmetry.space_group_name_H-M   'P 1'
#
loop_
_entity.id
_entity.type
_entity.pdbx_description
1 polymer ?
#
loop_
_entity_poly.entity_id
_entity_poly.type
_entity_poly.pdbx_seq_one_letter_code
_entity_poly.pdbx_strand_id
1 'polypeptide(L)'
;MSKQRKTVGMTAKITESLLTVPEPRITQHTAPISSVPAQLKYTKLLRVIEQLGRDLKLCYTGDNLNKTLPKVERGIAKACCLVQQCRAEA
;
A
#
# COMPACT_ATOMS: atom_id res chain seq x y z
N MET A 1 -16.04 60.03 -37.73
CA MET A 1 -16.25 58.83 -38.57
C MET A 1 -15.99 57.60 -37.73
N SER A 2 -16.97 56.72 -37.70
CA SER A 2 -17.21 55.61 -36.78
C SER A 2 -16.14 54.51 -36.77
N LYS A 3 -15.93 53.88 -35.61
CA LYS A 3 -16.20 52.43 -35.44
C LYS A 3 -16.05 51.98 -33.99
N GLN A 4 -17.21 51.69 -33.42
CA GLN A 4 -17.47 50.90 -32.23
C GLN A 4 -16.82 49.51 -32.36
N ARG A 5 -16.13 49.07 -31.31
CA ARG A 5 -15.85 47.65 -31.05
C ARG A 5 -16.31 47.33 -29.63
N LYS A 6 -17.48 46.70 -29.55
CA LYS A 6 -18.02 46.08 -28.34
C LYS A 6 -17.23 44.78 -28.13
N THR A 7 -16.43 44.71 -27.07
CA THR A 7 -15.87 43.45 -26.56
C THR A 7 -16.66 43.08 -25.31
N VAL A 8 -17.65 42.21 -25.48
CA VAL A 8 -18.26 41.47 -24.37
C VAL A 8 -17.40 40.24 -24.18
N GLY A 9 -16.49 40.27 -23.22
CA GLY A 9 -15.64 39.15 -22.83
C GLY A 9 -15.90 38.84 -21.37
N MET A 10 -16.87 37.95 -21.16
CA MET A 10 -17.34 37.45 -19.88
C MET A 10 -16.19 37.03 -18.96
N THR A 11 -15.97 37.75 -17.86
CA THR A 11 -15.07 37.33 -16.78
C THR A 11 -15.71 36.16 -16.05
N ALA A 12 -15.47 34.94 -16.54
CA ALA A 12 -15.78 33.73 -15.81
C ALA A 12 -14.92 33.70 -14.55
N LYS A 13 -15.51 33.99 -13.39
CA LYS A 13 -14.92 33.62 -12.09
C LYS A 13 -14.82 32.10 -12.08
N ILE A 14 -13.62 31.59 -12.29
CA ILE A 14 -13.30 30.19 -12.00
C ILE A 14 -13.30 30.09 -10.48
N THR A 15 -14.46 29.74 -9.92
CA THR A 15 -14.54 29.28 -8.55
C THR A 15 -13.83 27.94 -8.52
N GLU A 16 -12.64 27.89 -7.95
CA GLU A 16 -11.92 26.64 -7.73
C GLU A 16 -12.83 25.71 -6.91
N SER A 17 -13.29 24.64 -7.55
CA SER A 17 -13.98 23.55 -6.86
C SER A 17 -12.97 22.90 -5.93
N LEU A 18 -13.05 23.22 -4.64
CA LEU A 18 -12.28 22.53 -3.61
C LEU A 18 -12.73 21.06 -3.61
N LEU A 19 -11.99 20.22 -4.31
CA LEU A 19 -12.12 18.77 -4.21
C LEU A 19 -11.66 18.38 -2.80
N THR A 20 -12.61 18.31 -1.87
CA THR A 20 -12.40 17.66 -0.57
C THR A 20 -12.05 16.21 -0.84
N VAL A 21 -10.77 15.88 -0.68
CA VAL A 21 -10.28 14.50 -0.70
C VAL A 21 -10.86 13.81 0.55
N PRO A 22 -11.61 12.71 0.41
CA PRO A 22 -12.02 11.92 1.56
C PRO A 22 -10.76 11.39 2.25
N GLU A 23 -10.58 11.76 3.51
CA GLU A 23 -9.52 11.23 4.35
C GLU A 23 -9.73 9.71 4.48
N PRO A 24 -8.72 8.87 4.17
CA PRO A 24 -8.86 7.43 4.26
C PRO A 24 -8.98 7.07 5.74
N ARG A 25 -10.21 6.89 6.21
CA ARG A 25 -10.46 6.33 7.53
C ARG A 25 -10.02 4.87 7.47
N ILE A 26 -8.78 4.60 7.90
CA ILE A 26 -8.33 3.25 8.22
C ILE A 26 -9.00 2.90 9.56
N THR A 27 -10.29 2.59 9.51
CA THR A 27 -11.00 2.01 10.65
C THR A 27 -10.53 0.58 10.75
N GLN A 28 -9.42 0.35 11.47
CA GLN A 28 -9.02 -1.00 11.83
C GLN A 28 -10.10 -1.53 12.79
N HIS A 29 -11.02 -2.33 12.25
CA HIS A 29 -11.91 -3.15 13.05
C HIS A 29 -11.05 -4.18 13.80
N THR A 30 -10.60 -3.82 15.00
CA THR A 30 -9.99 -4.76 15.92
C THR A 30 -11.14 -5.54 16.59
N ALA A 31 -11.65 -6.55 15.90
CA ALA A 31 -12.46 -7.57 16.56
C ALA A 31 -11.60 -8.24 17.65
N PRO A 32 -12.15 -8.58 18.84
CA PRO A 32 -11.38 -9.27 19.86
C PRO A 32 -11.13 -10.71 19.39
N ILE A 33 -9.97 -10.95 18.80
CA ILE A 33 -9.57 -12.28 18.33
C ILE A 33 -9.10 -13.08 19.54
N SER A 34 -10.03 -13.81 20.14
CA SER A 34 -9.77 -14.76 21.24
C SER A 34 -9.04 -16.00 20.73
N SER A 35 -7.78 -15.86 20.30
CA SER A 35 -6.83 -16.96 20.13
C SER A 35 -5.40 -16.44 19.99
N VAL A 36 -4.79 -16.10 21.13
CA VAL A 36 -3.39 -15.63 21.25
C VAL A 36 -2.39 -16.43 20.39
N PRO A 37 -2.49 -17.77 20.25
CA PRO A 37 -1.58 -18.54 19.40
C PRO A 37 -1.73 -18.28 17.89
N ALA A 38 -2.96 -18.13 17.41
CA ALA A 38 -3.24 -17.89 15.99
C ALA A 38 -2.83 -16.46 15.60
N GLN A 39 -3.09 -15.48 16.48
CA GLN A 39 -2.71 -14.08 16.27
C GLN A 39 -1.19 -13.90 16.11
N LEU A 40 -0.39 -14.67 16.87
CA LEU A 40 1.07 -14.67 16.74
C LEU A 40 1.55 -15.15 15.36
N LYS A 41 0.84 -16.11 14.74
CA LYS A 41 1.19 -16.63 13.40
C LYS A 41 0.86 -15.64 12.29
N TYR A 42 -0.31 -15.01 12.34
CA TYR A 42 -0.66 -13.93 11.42
C TYR A 42 0.29 -12.72 11.55
N THR A 43 0.64 -12.35 12.79
CA THR A 43 1.62 -11.27 13.04
C THR A 43 3.01 -11.64 12.49
N LYS A 44 3.43 -12.90 12.66
CA LYS A 44 4.70 -13.40 12.11
C LYS A 44 4.70 -13.41 10.59
N LEU A 45 3.59 -13.78 9.95
CA LEU A 45 3.43 -13.73 8.50
C LEU A 45 3.53 -12.29 7.99
N LEU A 46 2.86 -11.34 8.64
CA LEU A 46 2.90 -9.93 8.26
C LEU A 46 4.34 -9.38 8.28
N ARG A 47 5.11 -9.64 9.34
CA ARG A 47 6.53 -9.23 9.41
C ARG A 47 7.38 -9.84 8.31
N VAL A 48 7.11 -11.09 7.91
CA VAL A 48 7.84 -11.73 6.81
C VAL A 48 7.54 -11.04 5.49
N ILE A 49 6.26 -10.70 5.22
CA ILE A 49 5.85 -9.99 4.00
C ILE A 49 6.47 -8.59 3.93
N GLU A 50 6.47 -7.85 5.05
CA GLU A 50 7.10 -6.52 5.13
C GLU A 50 8.61 -6.58 4.83
N GLN A 51 9.31 -7.58 5.37
CA GLN A 51 10.73 -7.78 5.07
C GLN A 51 10.95 -8.15 3.61
N LEU A 52 10.08 -8.99 3.05
CA LEU A 52 10.14 -9.37 1.65
C LEU A 52 10.03 -8.16 0.72
N GLY A 53 9.14 -7.21 1.03
CA GLY A 53 8.99 -5.97 0.26
C GLY A 53 10.27 -5.12 0.28
N ARG A 54 10.98 -5.07 1.41
CA ARG A 54 12.28 -4.37 1.52
C ARG A 54 13.37 -5.06 0.70
N ASP A 55 13.44 -6.39 0.79
CA ASP A 55 14.44 -7.17 0.06
C ASP A 55 14.17 -7.11 -1.46
N LEU A 56 12.91 -7.17 -1.89
CA LEU A 56 12.53 -7.07 -3.29
C LEU A 56 12.90 -5.70 -3.88
N LYS A 57 12.69 -4.61 -3.13
CA LYS A 57 13.09 -3.25 -3.54
C LYS A 57 14.58 -3.18 -3.86
N LEU A 58 15.42 -3.82 -3.03
CA LEU A 58 16.86 -3.89 -3.23
C LEU A 58 17.26 -4.74 -4.45
N CYS A 59 16.51 -5.82 -4.74
CA CYS A 59 16.72 -6.59 -5.97
C CYS A 59 16.51 -5.73 -7.23
N TYR A 60 15.49 -4.85 -7.23
CA TYR A 60 15.19 -4.01 -8.39
C TYR A 60 16.14 -2.82 -8.56
N THR A 61 16.79 -2.32 -7.50
CA THR A 61 17.79 -1.25 -7.62
C THR A 61 19.15 -1.75 -8.11
N GLY A 62 19.33 -3.07 -8.27
CA GLY A 62 20.58 -3.69 -8.71
C GLY A 62 21.64 -3.82 -7.61
N ASP A 63 21.40 -3.24 -6.44
CA ASP A 63 22.33 -3.30 -5.32
C ASP A 63 22.31 -4.68 -4.66
N ASN A 64 23.49 -5.31 -4.60
CA ASN A 64 23.69 -6.58 -3.89
C ASN A 64 22.73 -7.71 -4.34
N LEU A 65 22.30 -7.74 -5.61
CA LEU A 65 21.34 -8.72 -6.14
C LEU A 65 21.71 -10.17 -5.73
N ASN A 66 22.98 -10.56 -5.89
CA ASN A 66 23.47 -11.89 -5.53
C ASN A 66 23.30 -12.25 -4.04
N LYS A 67 23.28 -11.24 -3.15
CA LYS A 67 23.06 -11.41 -1.70
C LYS A 67 21.59 -11.32 -1.31
N THR A 68 20.80 -10.57 -2.07
CA THR A 68 19.39 -10.26 -1.75
C THR A 68 18.43 -11.29 -2.34
N LEU A 69 18.69 -11.78 -3.55
CA LEU A 69 17.88 -12.80 -4.22
C LEU A 69 17.66 -14.07 -3.36
N PRO A 70 18.69 -14.72 -2.77
CA PRO A 70 18.46 -15.88 -1.90
C PRO A 70 17.69 -15.54 -0.61
N LYS A 71 17.70 -14.28 -0.15
CA LYS A 71 16.87 -13.83 0.98
C LYS A 71 15.40 -13.73 0.58
N VAL A 72 15.14 -13.22 -0.61
CA VAL A 72 13.78 -13.15 -1.18
C VAL A 72 13.21 -14.55 -1.36
N GLU A 73 13.94 -15.48 -1.99
CA GLU A 73 13.50 -16.87 -2.17
C GLU A 73 13.17 -17.54 -0.83
N ARG A 74 14.05 -17.40 0.16
CA ARG A 74 13.83 -17.92 1.52
C ARG A 74 12.62 -17.27 2.19
N GLY A 75 12.44 -15.96 2.02
CA GLY A 75 11.31 -15.22 2.56
C GLY A 75 9.98 -15.67 1.97
N ILE A 76 9.93 -15.90 0.65
CA ILE A 76 8.76 -16.45 -0.05
C ILE A 76 8.42 -17.83 0.51
N ALA A 77 9.39 -18.74 0.57
CA ALA A 77 9.17 -20.10 1.10
C ALA A 77 8.64 -20.07 2.55
N LYS A 78 9.20 -19.19 3.39
CA LYS A 78 8.76 -19.00 4.78
C LYS A 78 7.34 -18.44 4.87
N ALA A 79 7.00 -17.46 4.04
CA ALA A 79 5.64 -16.91 3.97
C ALA A 79 4.63 -17.99 3.54
N CYS A 80 4.94 -18.77 2.51
CA CYS A 80 4.11 -19.88 2.05
C CYS A 80 3.87 -20.92 3.16
N CYS A 81 4.92 -21.29 3.91
CA CYS A 81 4.79 -22.21 5.04
C CYS A 81 3.86 -21.65 6.13
N LEU A 82 4.02 -20.37 6.49
CA LEU A 82 3.15 -19.71 7.47
C LEU A 82 1.70 -19.62 7.00
N VAL A 83 1.46 -19.36 5.71
CA VAL A 83 0.11 -19.37 5.13
C VAL A 83 -0.53 -20.76 5.23
N GLN A 84 0.21 -21.83 4.94
CA GLN A 84 -0.30 -23.19 5.10
C GLN A 84 -0.65 -23.51 6.56
N GLN A 85 0.19 -23.08 7.50
CA GLN A 85 -0.09 -23.22 8.95
C GLN A 85 -1.35 -22.45 9.35
N CYS A 86 -1.47 -21.18 8.95
CA CYS A 86 -2.67 -20.38 9.22
C CYS A 86 -3.94 -21.00 8.62
N ARG A 87 -3.86 -21.60 7.42
CA ARG A 87 -4.99 -22.30 6.78
C ARG A 87 -5.39 -23.58 7.50
N ALA A 88 -4.45 -24.31 8.09
CA ALA A 88 -4.74 -25.55 8.82
C ALA A 88 -5.38 -25.29 10.20
N GLU A 89 -5.30 -24.05 10.70
CA GLU A 89 -5.86 -23.62 11.99
C GLU A 89 -7.23 -22.92 11.87
N ALA A 90 -7.67 -22.63 10.64
CA ALA A 90 -8.93 -21.95 10.32
C ALA A 90 -10.02 -22.97 9.97
#